data_AF-A0A1F6DZ15-F1
#
_entry.id   AF-A0A1F6DZ15-F1
#
_cell.length_a   1.000
_cell.length_b   1.000
_cell.length_c   1.000
_cell.angle_alpha   90.00
_cell.angle_beta   90.00
_cell.angle_gamma   90.00
#
_symmetry.space_group_name_H-M   'P 1'
#
loop_
_entity.id
_entity.type
_entity.pdbx_description
1 polymer ?
#
loop_
_entity_poly.entity_id
_entity_poly.type
_entity_poly.pdbx_seq_one_letter_code
_entity_poly.pdbx_strand_id
1 'polypeptide(L)' 'MQTTVMFKTDKKRKEAVQRIAREMGLSFSTVMNEYMREFIEKQEITFRTFTKPDDHQWEGAYRRLQSMSKSKQSRRSA' A
#
# COMPACT_ATOMS: atom_id res chain seq x y z
N MET A 1 -32.96 12.85 -5.44
CA MET A 1 -32.81 12.11 -6.70
C MET A 1 -31.54 11.28 -6.62
N GLN A 2 -31.58 9.99 -6.95
CA GLN A 2 -30.37 9.16 -7.03
C GLN A 2 -29.85 9.17 -8.47
N THR A 3 -28.54 9.25 -8.64
CA THR A 3 -27.88 9.30 -9.95
C THR A 3 -26.90 8.14 -10.10
N THR A 4 -26.71 7.68 -11.33
CA THR A 4 -25.79 6.59 -11.65
C THR A 4 -24.43 7.14 -12.03
N VAL A 5 -23.38 6.64 -11.40
CA VAL A 5 -21.98 6.94 -11.75
C VAL A 5 -21.39 5.76 -12.53
N MET A 6 -20.97 5.99 -13.77
CA MET A 6 -20.26 5.00 -14.58
C MET A 6 -18.76 5.30 -14.56
N PHE A 7 -17.98 4.38 -13.98
CA PHE A 7 -16.54 4.52 -13.84
C PHE A 7 -15.80 3.44 -14.64
N LYS A 8 -14.95 3.86 -15.59
CA LYS A 8 -14.08 2.94 -16.33
C LYS A 8 -12.81 2.68 -15.52
N THR A 9 -12.49 1.41 -15.29
CA THR A 9 -11.29 1.00 -14.57
C THR A 9 -10.86 -0.39 -15.01
N ASP A 10 -9.66 -0.80 -14.62
CA ASP A 10 -9.17 -2.15 -14.88
C ASP A 10 -9.86 -3.18 -13.97
N LYS A 11 -10.07 -4.39 -14.52
CA LYS A 11 -10.77 -5.47 -13.82
C LYS A 11 -10.10 -5.83 -12.49
N LYS A 12 -8.77 -5.90 -12.47
CA LYS A 12 -7.98 -6.29 -11.29
C LYS A 12 -8.18 -5.30 -10.15
N ARG A 13 -8.17 -4.00 -10.43
CA ARG A 13 -8.41 -2.94 -9.45
C ARG A 13 -9.83 -3.00 -8.89
N LYS A 14 -10.83 -3.16 -9.76
CA LYS A 14 -12.23 -3.30 -9.31
C LYS A 14 -12.41 -4.49 -8.37
N GLU A 15 -11.87 -5.65 -8.74
CA GLU A 15 -11.95 -6.86 -7.92
C GLU A 15 -11.22 -6.71 -6.58
N ALA A 16 -10.04 -6.08 -6.59
CA ALA A 16 -9.28 -5.81 -5.37
C ALA A 16 -10.06 -4.92 -4.40
N VAL A 17 -10.62 -3.81 -4.88
CA VAL A 17 -11.41 -2.90 -4.02
C VAL A 17 -12.66 -3.59 -3.50
N GLN A 18 -13.37 -4.36 -4.34
CA GLN A 18 -14.56 -5.10 -3.89
C GLN A 18 -14.24 -6.14 -2.83
N ARG A 19 -13.10 -6.84 -2.96
CA ARG A 19 -12.65 -7.80 -1.95
C ARG A 19 -12.34 -7.10 -0.62
N ILE A 20 -11.51 -6.05 -0.65
CA ILE A 20 -11.13 -5.28 0.54
C ILE A 20 -12.36 -4.68 1.23
N ALA A 21 -13.30 -4.11 0.46
CA ALA A 21 -14.54 -3.56 1.00
C ALA A 21 -15.37 -4.63 1.74
N ARG A 22 -15.52 -5.83 1.15
CA ARG A 22 -16.23 -6.95 1.78
C ARG A 22 -15.56 -7.44 3.06
N GLU A 23 -14.23 -7.50 3.08
CA GLU A 23 -13.46 -7.86 4.27
C GLU A 23 -13.69 -6.86 5.42
N MET A 24 -13.96 -5.60 5.10
CA MET A 24 -14.33 -4.55 6.05
C MET A 24 -15.84 -4.50 6.37
N GLY A 25 -16.66 -5.41 5.82
CA GLY A 25 -18.12 -5.40 6.01
C GLY A 25 -18.84 -4.28 5.25
N LEU A 26 -18.20 -3.67 4.24
CA LEU A 26 -18.72 -2.55 3.48
C LEU A 26 -19.04 -2.94 2.03
N SER A 27 -20.02 -2.27 1.43
CA SER A 27 -20.28 -2.38 -0.01
C SER A 27 -19.34 -1.48 -0.80
N PHE A 28 -19.04 -1.85 -2.05
CA PHE A 28 -18.26 -1.01 -2.96
C PHE A 28 -18.88 0.39 -3.13
N SER A 29 -20.21 0.46 -3.26
CA SER A 29 -20.92 1.73 -3.39
C SER A 29 -20.79 2.61 -2.15
N THR A 30 -20.82 2.00 -0.95
CA THR A 30 -20.59 2.71 0.32
C THR A 30 -19.21 3.37 0.33
N VAL A 31 -18.18 2.62 -0.05
CA VAL A 31 -16.80 3.12 -0.14
C VAL A 31 -16.69 4.27 -1.13
N MET A 32 -17.26 4.14 -2.33
CA MET A 32 -17.21 5.20 -3.34
C MET A 32 -17.97 6.46 -2.91
N ASN A 33 -19.13 6.31 -2.28
CA ASN A 33 -19.91 7.44 -1.76
C ASN A 33 -19.16 8.17 -0.63
N GLU A 34 -18.50 7.41 0.25
CA GLU A 34 -17.68 7.95 1.32
C GLU A 34 -16.52 8.80 0.75
N TYR A 35 -15.79 8.28 -0.24
CA TYR A 35 -14.71 9.03 -0.89
C TYR A 35 -15.21 10.29 -1.61
N MET A 36 -16.40 10.24 -2.23
CA MET A 36 -17.00 11.44 -2.82
C MET A 36 -17.34 12.48 -1.74
N ARG A 37 -17.87 12.04 -0.59
CA ARG A 37 -18.15 12.94 0.53
C ARG A 37 -16.86 13.57 1.09
N GLU A 38 -15.85 12.75 1.34
CA GLU A 38 -14.55 13.21 1.82
C GLU A 38 -13.92 14.22 0.86
N PHE A 39 -14.01 13.97 -0.44
CA PHE A 39 -13.52 14.90 -1.46
C PHE A 39 -14.26 16.24 -1.43
N ILE A 40 -15.59 16.24 -1.24
CA ILE A 40 -16.39 17.47 -1.11
C ILE A 40 -16.00 18.25 0.16
N GLU A 41 -15.84 17.54 1.29
CA GLU A 41 -15.55 18.14 2.58
C GLU A 41 -14.14 18.75 2.65
N LYS A 42 -13.14 18.04 2.13
CA LYS A 42 -11.75 18.46 2.24
C LYS A 42 -11.24 19.28 1.06
N GLN A 43 -11.89 19.18 -0.10
CA GLN A 43 -11.47 19.83 -1.35
C GLN A 43 -10.02 19.53 -1.76
N GLU A 44 -9.47 18.39 -1.33
CA GLU A 44 -8.11 17.97 -1.61
C GLU A 44 -8.04 16.50 -2.04
N ILE A 45 -6.96 16.14 -2.73
CA ILE A 45 -6.65 14.76 -3.11
C ILE A 45 -5.25 14.43 -2.63
N THR A 46 -5.13 13.40 -1.79
CA THR A 46 -3.83 12.90 -1.32
C THR A 46 -3.31 11.80 -2.25
N PHE A 47 -2.12 12.02 -2.82
CA PHE A 47 -1.39 10.98 -3.55
C PHE A 47 -0.27 10.42 -2.67
N ARG A 48 -0.28 9.11 -2.43
CA ARG A 48 0.82 8.40 -1.77
C ARG A 48 1.60 7.63 -2.82
N THR A 49 2.88 7.93 -2.98
CA THR A 49 3.78 7.13 -3.79
C THR A 49 4.61 6.23 -2.88
N PHE A 50 4.58 4.94 -3.13
CA PHE A 50 5.58 4.03 -2.61
C PHE A 50 6.70 3.99 -3.64
N THR A 51 7.61 4.94 -3.57
CA THR A 51 8.91 4.77 -4.20
C THR A 51 9.51 3.54 -3.52
N LYS A 52 9.73 2.44 -4.25
CA LYS A 52 10.65 1.41 -3.76
C LYS A 52 11.94 2.17 -3.41
N PRO A 53 12.46 2.08 -2.18
CA PRO A 53 13.71 2.74 -1.87
C PRO A 53 14.72 2.23 -2.87
N ASP A 54 15.42 3.15 -3.54
CA ASP A 54 16.48 2.85 -4.50
C ASP A 54 17.30 1.64 -4.03
N ASP A 55 17.37 0.59 -4.87
CA ASP A 55 17.94 -0.73 -4.51
C ASP A 55 19.38 -0.59 -3.96
N HIS A 56 20.07 0.49 -4.30
CA HIS A 56 21.40 0.84 -3.78
C HIS A 56 21.46 1.08 -2.26
N GLN A 57 20.36 1.49 -1.60
CA GLN A 57 20.35 1.71 -0.15
C GLN A 57 20.32 0.40 0.65
N TRP A 58 19.80 -0.69 0.06
CA TRP A 58 19.60 -1.97 0.75
C TRP A 58 20.81 -2.90 0.67
N GLU A 59 21.59 -2.89 -0.43
CA GLU A 59 22.79 -3.74 -0.55
C GLU A 59 23.83 -3.45 0.54
N GLY A 60 24.04 -2.17 0.87
CA GLY A 60 24.97 -1.76 1.90
C GLY A 60 24.55 -2.17 3.33
N ALA A 61 23.24 -2.31 3.56
CA ALA A 61 22.70 -2.78 4.83
C ALA A 61 22.80 -4.31 4.95
N TYR A 62 22.43 -5.05 3.89
CA TYR A 62 22.55 -6.51 3.85
C TYR A 62 24.00 -6.98 3.97
N ARG A 63 24.96 -6.31 3.30
CA ARG A 63 26.38 -6.63 3.39
C ARG A 63 26.94 -6.42 4.81
N ARG A 64 26.49 -5.37 5.51
CA ARG A 64 26.83 -5.12 6.92
C ARG A 64 26.26 -6.17 7.87
N LEU A 65 25.01 -6.58 7.68
CA LEU A 65 24.39 -7.62 8.49
C LEU A 65 25.10 -8.97 8.33
N GLN A 66 25.50 -9.33 7.11
CA GLN A 66 26.26 -10.55 6.85
C GLN A 66 27.69 -10.52 7.40
N SER A 67 28.37 -9.37 7.38
CA SER A 67 29.71 -9.25 7.98
C SER A 67 29.68 -9.30 9.52
N MET A 68 28.61 -8.77 10.14
CA MET A 68 28.39 -8.86 11.58
C MET A 68 28.02 -10.27 12.07
N SER A 69 27.37 -11.08 11.22
CA SER A 69 27.11 -12.50 11.50
C SER A 69 28.40 -13.31 11.57
N LYS A 70 29.31 -13.12 10.59
CA LYS A 70 30.59 -13.82 10.53
C LYS A 70 31.54 -13.47 11.68
N SER A 71 31.52 -12.24 12.19
CA SER A 71 32.39 -11.82 13.30
C SER A 71 31.94 -12.35 14.68
N LYS A 72 30.65 -12.59 14.88
CA LYS A 72 30.14 -13.23 16.12
C LYS A 72 30.48 -14.73 16.19
N GLN A 73 30.58 -15.40 15.04
CA GLN A 73 30.87 -16.82 14.97
C GLN A 73 32.36 -17.15 15.22
N SER A 74 33.26 -16.22 14.90
CA SER A 74 34.70 -16.35 15.19
C SER A 74 35.05 -16.18 16.67
N ARG A 75 34.30 -15.35 17.41
CA ARG A 75 34.53 -15.12 18.86
C ARG A 75 33.97 -16.20 19.80
N ARG A 76 33.14 -17.11 19.29
CA ARG A 76 32.58 -18.22 20.08
C ARG A 76 33.38 -19.52 19.97
N SER A 77 34.42 -19.53 19.13
CA SER A 77 35.23 -20.72 18.81
C SER A 77 36.69 -20.60 19.29
N ALA A 78 36.99 -19.60 20.13
CA ALA A 78 38.29 -19.36 20.75
C ALA A 78 38.18 -19.50 22.27
#